data_AF-A0A958DW31-F1
#
_entry.id   AF-A0A958DW31-F1
#
_cell.length_a   1.000
_cell.length_b   1.000
_cell.length_c   1.000
_cell.angle_alpha   90.00
_cell.angle_beta   90.00
_cell.angle_gamma   90.00
#
_symmetry.space_group_name_H-M   'P 1'
#
loop_
_entity.id
_entity.type
_entity.pdbx_description
1 polymer ?
#
loop_
_entity_poly.entity_id
_entity_poly.type
_entity_poly.pdbx_seq_one_letter_code
_entity_poly.pdbx_strand_id
1 'polypeptide(L)'
;MATHKSDLINALRETATRLSNGANYEWGHMARCNCGHLVQTVTKMSDKEIARAVEFDLDEWTEYAKDICDGTGSRAENVFLALREVGFNYDDVIHLENLSDKRVLSRIENGNYLRKNDPGDVSCYMQTLADVLEEEAV
;
A
#
# COMPACT_ATOMS: atom_id res chain seq x y z
N MET A 1 8.66 -16.27 -8.97
CA MET A 1 7.51 -15.46 -9.45
C MET A 1 6.22 -15.81 -8.72
N ALA A 2 5.83 -17.09 -8.58
CA ALA A 2 4.62 -17.47 -7.84
C ALA A 2 4.64 -17.05 -6.34
N THR A 3 5.78 -17.19 -5.67
CA THR A 3 5.91 -16.91 -4.22
C THR A 3 5.66 -15.44 -3.86
N HIS A 4 6.28 -14.49 -4.58
CA HIS A 4 6.10 -13.05 -4.32
C HIS A 4 4.64 -12.61 -4.48
N LYS A 5 3.95 -13.15 -5.47
CA LYS A 5 2.53 -12.82 -5.72
C LYS A 5 1.66 -13.28 -4.55
N SER A 6 1.94 -14.47 -3.99
CA SER A 6 1.29 -14.95 -2.77
C SER A 6 1.59 -14.06 -1.56
N ASP A 7 2.83 -13.59 -1.41
CA ASP A 7 3.23 -12.72 -0.29
C ASP A 7 2.50 -11.36 -0.35
N LEU A 8 2.39 -10.76 -1.53
CA LEU A 8 1.64 -9.52 -1.73
C LEU A 8 0.14 -9.69 -1.47
N ILE A 9 -0.48 -10.74 -2.01
CA ILE A 9 -1.91 -11.05 -1.78
C ILE A 9 -2.18 -11.18 -0.29
N ASN A 10 -1.33 -11.91 0.43
CA ASN A 10 -1.44 -12.08 1.88
C ASN A 10 -1.25 -10.76 2.63
N ALA A 11 -0.26 -9.95 2.24
CA ALA A 11 -0.01 -8.65 2.84
C ALA A 11 -1.19 -7.69 2.64
N LEU A 12 -1.81 -7.67 1.46
CA LEU A 12 -3.00 -6.85 1.18
C LEU A 12 -4.18 -7.29 2.06
N ARG A 13 -4.44 -8.59 2.16
CA ARG A 13 -5.52 -9.16 2.99
C ARG A 13 -5.31 -8.90 4.48
N GLU A 14 -4.08 -9.07 4.97
CA GLU A 14 -3.72 -8.76 6.37
C GLU A 14 -3.90 -7.26 6.64
N THR A 15 -3.45 -6.39 5.73
CA THR A 15 -3.59 -4.94 5.86
C THR A 15 -5.06 -4.51 5.89
N ALA A 16 -5.88 -5.02 4.98
CA ALA A 16 -7.32 -4.78 4.96
C ALA A 16 -7.98 -5.19 6.29
N THR A 17 -7.64 -6.38 6.78
CA THR A 17 -8.14 -6.89 8.08
C THR A 17 -7.73 -5.99 9.24
N ARG A 18 -6.49 -5.47 9.24
CA ARG A 18 -6.02 -4.53 10.28
C ARG A 18 -6.82 -3.22 10.25
N LEU A 19 -7.05 -2.67 9.05
CA LEU A 19 -7.78 -1.42 8.86
C LEU A 19 -9.24 -1.54 9.31
N SER A 20 -9.94 -2.59 8.88
CA SER A 20 -11.34 -2.84 9.29
C SER A 20 -11.50 -3.10 10.79
N ASN A 21 -10.45 -3.58 11.47
CA ASN A 21 -10.43 -3.76 12.92
C ASN A 21 -9.99 -2.52 13.71
N GLY A 22 -9.94 -1.34 13.07
CA GLY A 22 -9.70 -0.06 13.76
C GLY A 22 -8.23 0.29 13.96
N ALA A 23 -7.34 -0.13 13.05
CA ALA A 23 -5.97 0.37 13.02
C ALA A 23 -5.95 1.91 12.94
N ASN A 24 -4.95 2.53 13.57
CA ASN A 24 -4.78 3.98 13.56
C ASN A 24 -4.49 4.47 12.14
N TYR A 25 -5.50 4.99 11.47
CA TYR A 25 -5.49 5.34 10.05
C TYR A 25 -5.61 6.85 9.86
N GLU A 26 -4.77 7.41 8.99
CA GLU A 26 -4.76 8.82 8.64
C GLU A 26 -4.11 8.99 7.27
N TRP A 27 -4.92 9.30 6.25
CA TRP A 27 -4.45 9.40 4.87
C TRP A 27 -3.33 10.45 4.69
N GLY A 28 -3.42 11.58 5.40
CA GLY A 28 -2.39 12.64 5.33
C GLY A 28 -1.11 12.34 6.10
N HIS A 29 -0.95 11.14 6.67
CA HIS A 29 0.22 10.77 7.44
C HIS A 29 1.03 9.69 6.71
N MET A 30 2.28 10.01 6.38
CA MET A 30 3.27 9.14 5.72
C MET A 30 3.22 7.66 6.10
N ALA A 31 3.12 7.33 7.39
CA ALA A 31 3.14 5.94 7.83
C ALA A 31 1.75 5.36 8.15
N ARG A 32 0.68 6.15 8.09
CA ARG A 32 -0.70 5.76 8.47
C ARG A 32 -1.71 5.90 7.33
N CYS A 33 -1.26 6.25 6.13
CA CYS A 33 -2.03 6.23 4.90
C CYS A 33 -2.12 4.80 4.31
N ASN A 34 -2.66 4.68 3.10
CA ASN A 34 -2.89 3.39 2.43
C ASN A 34 -1.58 2.60 2.26
N CYS A 35 -0.60 3.22 1.59
CA CYS A 35 0.71 2.58 1.37
C CYS A 35 1.49 2.43 2.68
N GLY A 36 1.40 3.40 3.59
CA GLY A 36 2.03 3.33 4.91
C GLY A 36 1.59 2.10 5.71
N HIS A 37 0.30 1.75 5.70
CA HIS A 37 -0.19 0.54 6.36
C HIS A 37 0.27 -0.75 5.68
N LEU A 38 0.32 -0.78 4.35
CA LEU A 38 0.86 -1.93 3.62
C LEU A 38 2.35 -2.14 3.96
N VAL A 39 3.12 -1.06 4.02
CA VAL A 39 4.53 -1.09 4.47
C VAL A 39 4.63 -1.67 5.88
N GLN A 40 3.82 -1.21 6.83
CA GLN A 40 3.81 -1.78 8.18
C GLN A 40 3.57 -3.29 8.16
N THR A 41 2.66 -3.76 7.29
CA THR A 41 2.36 -5.20 7.18
C THR A 41 3.53 -5.99 6.59
N VAL A 42 4.15 -5.49 5.53
CA VAL A 42 5.26 -6.17 4.83
C VAL A 42 6.53 -6.17 5.68
N THR A 43 6.88 -5.03 6.27
CA THR A 43 8.14 -4.85 7.02
C THR A 43 8.02 -5.19 8.51
N LYS A 44 6.79 -5.30 9.03
CA LYS A 44 6.47 -5.38 10.47
C LYS A 44 6.97 -4.19 11.30
N MET A 45 7.36 -3.09 10.64
CA MET A 45 7.70 -1.82 11.30
C MET A 45 6.44 -1.11 11.78
N SER A 46 6.55 -0.39 12.89
CA SER A 46 5.53 0.54 13.36
C SER A 46 5.49 1.84 12.54
N ASP A 47 4.38 2.57 12.66
CA ASP A 47 4.22 3.90 12.06
C ASP A 47 5.37 4.86 12.42
N LYS A 48 5.83 4.82 13.67
CA LYS A 48 6.95 5.65 14.17
C LYS A 48 8.30 5.22 13.60
N GLU A 49 8.51 3.93 13.38
CA GLU A 49 9.75 3.43 12.77
C GLU A 49 9.81 3.82 11.30
N ILE A 50 8.69 3.73 10.58
CA ILE A 50 8.59 4.15 9.18
C ILE A 50 8.79 5.65 9.08
N ALA A 51 8.08 6.45 9.88
CA ALA A 51 8.22 7.91 9.87
C ALA A 51 9.68 8.36 10.10
N ARG A 52 10.40 7.67 11.00
CA ARG A 52 11.85 7.90 11.18
C ARG A 52 12.70 7.43 10.02
N ALA A 53 12.34 6.32 9.38
CA ALA A 53 13.08 5.78 8.24
C ALA A 53 12.98 6.67 7.00
N VAL A 54 11.87 7.39 6.85
CA VAL A 54 11.65 8.40 5.81
C VAL A 54 11.99 9.83 6.27
N GLU A 55 12.66 9.96 7.41
CA GLU A 55 13.11 11.22 8.00
C GLU A 55 12.01 12.28 8.20
N PHE A 56 10.75 11.87 8.29
CA PHE A 56 9.57 12.75 8.30
C PHE A 56 9.42 13.65 7.05
N ASP A 57 10.21 13.41 6.01
CA ASP A 57 10.25 14.20 4.77
C ASP A 57 9.32 13.64 3.67
N LEU A 58 8.45 12.68 4.02
CA LEU A 58 7.52 12.08 3.07
C LEU A 58 6.15 12.74 3.16
N ASP A 59 5.88 13.69 2.28
CA ASP A 59 4.54 14.27 2.15
C ASP A 59 3.56 13.28 1.50
N GLU A 60 3.93 12.68 0.36
CA GLU A 60 3.15 11.62 -0.31
C GLU A 60 4.02 10.49 -0.85
N TRP A 61 3.55 9.24 -0.75
CA TRP A 61 4.22 8.08 -1.34
C TRP A 61 4.35 8.21 -2.87
N THR A 62 3.38 8.84 -3.53
CA THR A 62 3.36 9.06 -4.99
C THR A 62 4.61 9.81 -5.47
N GLU A 63 5.01 10.86 -4.74
CA GLU A 63 6.16 11.69 -5.09
C GLU A 63 7.46 10.91 -4.87
N TYR A 64 7.60 10.30 -3.69
CA TYR A 64 8.80 9.58 -3.31
C TYR A 64 9.04 8.31 -4.16
N ALA A 65 7.97 7.66 -4.59
CA ALA A 65 8.04 6.49 -5.46
C ALA A 65 8.68 6.83 -6.82
N LYS A 66 8.58 8.10 -7.26
CA LYS A 66 9.15 8.58 -8.52
C LYS A 66 10.65 8.85 -8.38
N ASP A 67 11.05 9.37 -7.22
CA ASP A 67 12.42 9.80 -6.94
C ASP A 67 13.36 8.65 -6.57
N ILE A 68 12.84 7.55 -6.03
CA ILE A 68 13.63 6.35 -5.68
C ILE A 68 14.14 5.55 -6.88
N CYS A 69 13.75 5.91 -8.11
CA CYS A 69 14.25 5.23 -9.32
C CYS A 69 15.79 5.32 -9.49
N ASP A 70 16.46 6.25 -8.79
CA ASP A 70 17.88 6.58 -9.00
C ASP A 70 18.87 6.10 -7.91
N GLY A 71 18.46 5.24 -6.96
CA GLY A 71 19.36 4.43 -6.11
C GLY A 71 20.37 5.19 -5.24
N THR A 72 19.93 5.69 -4.08
CA THR A 72 20.77 6.53 -3.17
C THR A 72 21.11 5.85 -1.83
N GLY A 73 20.61 4.64 -1.55
CA GLY A 73 20.94 3.83 -0.38
C GLY A 73 20.34 4.32 0.94
N SER A 74 19.24 5.10 0.91
CA SER A 74 18.62 5.67 2.11
C SER A 74 17.73 4.65 2.85
N ARG A 75 17.41 4.91 4.13
CA ARG A 75 16.47 4.06 4.89
C ARG A 75 15.05 4.14 4.33
N ALA A 76 14.69 5.25 3.68
CA ALA A 76 13.45 5.42 2.95
C ALA A 76 13.41 4.50 1.71
N GLU A 77 14.53 4.35 1.02
CA GLU A 77 14.66 3.42 -0.11
C GLU A 77 14.42 1.98 0.32
N ASN A 78 14.92 1.56 1.48
CA ASN A 78 14.68 0.20 2.00
C ASN A 78 13.18 -0.09 2.21
N VAL A 79 12.38 0.92 2.56
CA VAL A 79 10.93 0.76 2.73
C VAL A 79 10.24 0.48 1.39
N PHE A 80 10.63 1.20 0.33
CA PHE A 80 10.12 0.95 -1.02
C PHE A 80 10.65 -0.36 -1.62
N LEU A 81 11.91 -0.70 -1.36
CA LEU A 81 12.48 -1.98 -1.76
C LEU A 81 11.68 -3.14 -1.17
N ALA A 82 11.24 -3.05 0.08
CA ALA A 82 10.39 -4.08 0.68
C ALA A 82 9.06 -4.27 -0.06
N LEU A 83 8.43 -3.18 -0.54
CA LEU A 83 7.23 -3.26 -1.39
C LEU A 83 7.54 -3.91 -2.75
N ARG A 84 8.66 -3.54 -3.36
CA ARG A 84 9.13 -4.11 -4.62
C ARG A 84 9.47 -5.60 -4.50
N GLU A 85 10.03 -6.02 -3.38
CA GLU A 85 10.37 -7.41 -3.08
C GLU A 85 9.13 -8.30 -2.97
N VAL A 86 7.99 -7.77 -2.53
CA VAL A 86 6.71 -8.51 -2.61
C VAL A 86 6.03 -8.36 -3.97
N GLY A 87 6.63 -7.64 -4.93
CA GLY A 87 6.10 -7.47 -6.27
C GLY A 87 5.16 -6.29 -6.45
N PHE A 88 5.11 -5.37 -5.49
CA PHE A 88 4.34 -4.13 -5.58
C PHE A 88 5.20 -3.04 -6.23
N ASN A 89 4.81 -2.59 -7.42
CA ASN A 89 5.59 -1.66 -8.22
C ASN A 89 5.15 -0.20 -8.01
N TYR A 90 5.78 0.72 -8.75
CA TYR A 90 5.51 2.16 -8.69
C TYR A 90 4.05 2.51 -8.99
N ASP A 91 3.51 1.98 -10.09
CA ASP A 91 2.13 2.24 -10.50
C ASP A 91 1.15 1.69 -9.45
N ASP A 92 1.46 0.53 -8.85
CA ASP A 92 0.65 -0.06 -7.79
C ASP A 92 0.60 0.85 -6.53
N VAL A 93 1.72 1.48 -6.17
CA VAL A 93 1.78 2.47 -5.07
C VAL A 93 0.86 3.66 -5.37
N ILE A 94 0.96 4.25 -6.57
CA ILE A 94 0.08 5.36 -6.95
C ILE A 94 -1.38 4.94 -6.88
N HIS A 95 -1.69 3.77 -7.44
CA HIS A 95 -3.05 3.29 -7.51
C HIS A 95 -3.63 3.01 -6.13
N LEU A 96 -2.86 2.42 -5.22
CA LEU A 96 -3.29 2.15 -3.87
C LEU A 96 -3.45 3.43 -3.05
N GLU A 97 -2.49 4.35 -3.12
CA GLU A 97 -2.56 5.62 -2.38
C GLU A 97 -3.76 6.46 -2.81
N ASN A 98 -4.15 6.35 -4.09
CA ASN A 98 -5.23 7.13 -4.67
C ASN A 98 -6.56 6.37 -4.85
N LEU A 99 -6.63 5.08 -4.51
CA LEU A 99 -7.78 4.21 -4.77
C LEU A 99 -8.25 4.28 -6.24
N SER A 100 -7.32 4.08 -7.19
CA SER A 100 -7.54 4.47 -8.59
C SER A 100 -7.33 3.37 -9.65
N ASP A 101 -6.99 2.14 -9.25
CA ASP A 101 -6.86 1.04 -10.21
C ASP A 101 -8.24 0.67 -10.77
N LYS A 102 -8.42 0.87 -12.08
CA LYS A 102 -9.67 0.59 -12.78
C LYS A 102 -10.09 -0.88 -12.69
N ARG A 103 -9.12 -1.81 -12.62
CA ARG A 103 -9.39 -3.25 -12.46
C ARG A 103 -10.11 -3.52 -11.15
N VAL A 104 -9.69 -2.83 -10.09
CA VAL A 104 -10.29 -2.92 -8.74
C VAL A 104 -11.62 -2.17 -8.70
N LEU A 105 -11.64 -0.92 -9.15
CA LEU A 105 -12.83 -0.07 -9.08
C LEU A 105 -14.03 -0.66 -9.84
N SER A 106 -13.78 -1.38 -10.93
CA SER A 106 -14.84 -2.06 -11.71
C SER A 106 -15.55 -3.19 -10.97
N ARG A 107 -14.96 -3.69 -9.88
CA ARG A 107 -15.47 -4.81 -9.08
C ARG A 107 -16.14 -4.37 -7.77
N ILE A 108 -16.03 -3.10 -7.43
CA ILE A 108 -16.61 -2.52 -6.21
C ILE A 108 -17.86 -1.74 -6.59
N GLU A 109 -18.98 -2.05 -5.95
CA GLU A 109 -20.19 -1.25 -6.10
C GLU A 109 -19.90 0.20 -5.66
N ASN A 110 -20.23 1.17 -6.52
CA ASN A 110 -19.88 2.58 -6.31
C ASN A 110 -18.37 2.87 -6.16
N GLY A 111 -17.50 2.05 -6.78
CA GLY A 111 -16.03 2.21 -6.68
C GLY A 111 -15.50 3.61 -7.01
N ASN A 112 -16.17 4.36 -7.89
CA ASN A 112 -15.79 5.76 -8.21
C ASN A 112 -16.00 6.76 -7.05
N TYR A 113 -16.62 6.34 -5.94
CA TYR A 113 -16.95 7.18 -4.79
C TYR A 113 -16.19 6.78 -3.51
N LEU A 114 -15.20 5.89 -3.62
CA LEU A 114 -14.37 5.52 -2.47
C LEU A 114 -13.62 6.74 -1.93
N ARG A 115 -13.54 6.84 -0.59
CA ARG A 115 -12.88 7.95 0.10
C ARG A 115 -11.54 7.49 0.62
N LYS A 116 -10.47 8.19 0.23
CA LYS A 116 -9.11 7.88 0.68
C LYS A 116 -8.97 7.95 2.20
N ASN A 117 -9.64 8.91 2.86
CA ASN A 117 -9.57 9.02 4.32
C ASN A 117 -10.64 8.19 5.06
N ASP A 118 -11.15 7.12 4.45
CA ASP A 118 -12.07 6.17 5.08
C ASP A 118 -11.45 4.77 5.12
N PRO A 119 -11.12 4.22 6.31
CA PRO A 119 -10.46 2.92 6.41
C PRO A 119 -11.34 1.75 5.93
N GLY A 120 -12.66 1.91 5.90
CA GLY A 120 -13.58 0.91 5.35
C GLY A 120 -13.48 0.84 3.83
N ASP A 121 -13.50 1.99 3.16
CA ASP A 121 -13.32 2.10 1.71
C ASP A 121 -11.94 1.57 1.29
N VAL A 122 -10.88 1.91 2.04
CA VAL A 122 -9.52 1.42 1.80
C VAL A 122 -9.41 -0.09 2.04
N SER A 123 -9.99 -0.60 3.12
CA SER A 123 -10.03 -2.03 3.41
C SER A 123 -10.75 -2.80 2.30
N CYS A 124 -11.89 -2.30 1.83
CA CYS A 124 -12.62 -2.90 0.72
C CYS A 124 -11.75 -2.94 -0.55
N TYR A 125 -11.11 -1.81 -0.89
CA TYR A 125 -10.22 -1.71 -2.04
C TYR A 125 -9.05 -2.70 -1.98
N MET A 126 -8.35 -2.79 -0.83
CA MET A 126 -7.22 -3.71 -0.65
C MET A 126 -7.65 -5.18 -0.76
N GLN A 127 -8.82 -5.53 -0.21
CA GLN A 127 -9.38 -6.88 -0.32
C GLN A 127 -9.67 -7.22 -1.79
N THR A 128 -10.33 -6.32 -2.52
CA THR A 128 -10.64 -6.52 -3.93
C THR A 128 -9.39 -6.55 -4.81
N LEU A 129 -8.37 -5.74 -4.50
CA LEU A 129 -7.08 -5.78 -5.20
C LEU A 129 -6.40 -7.14 -5.01
N ALA A 130 -6.44 -7.71 -3.80
CA ALA A 130 -5.90 -9.04 -3.55
C ALA A 130 -6.61 -10.10 -4.39
N ASP A 131 -7.94 -10.02 -4.54
CA ASP A 131 -8.72 -10.96 -5.35
C ASP A 131 -8.42 -10.81 -6.85
N VAL A 132 -8.27 -9.58 -7.36
CA VAL A 132 -7.82 -9.33 -8.75
C VAL A 132 -6.46 -9.98 -9.01
N LEU A 133 -5.50 -9.77 -8.10
CA LEU A 133 -4.15 -10.32 -8.25
C LEU A 133 -4.12 -11.85 -8.15
N GLU A 134 -4.96 -12.44 -7.29
CA GLU A 134 -5.12 -13.88 -7.15
C GLU A 134 -5.67 -14.51 -8.44
N GLU A 135 -6.68 -13.91 -9.05
CA GLU A 135 -7.23 -14.37 -10.33
C GLU A 135 -6.23 -14.24 -11.48
N GLU A 136 -5.46 -13.15 -11.56
CA GLU A 136 -4.41 -12.98 -12.57
C GLU A 136 -3.22 -13.95 -12.35
N ALA A 137 -3.16 -14.65 -11.22
CA ALA A 137 -2.11 -15.62 -10.91
C ALA A 137 -2.46 -17.06 -11.34
N VAL A 138 -3.74 -17.30 -11.64
CA VAL A 138 -4.29 -18.58 -12.14
C VAL A 138 -4.13 -18.67 -13.65
#